data_AF-A0A258LBA1-F1
#
_entry.id   AF-A0A258LBA1-F1
#
_cell.length_a   1.000
_cell.length_b   1.000
_cell.length_c   1.000
_cell.angle_alpha   90.00
_cell.angle_beta   90.00
_cell.angle_gamma   90.00
#
_symmetry.space_group_name_H-M   'P 1'
#
loop_
_entity.id
_entity.type
_entity.pdbx_description
1 polymer ?
#
loop_
_entity_poly.entity_id
_entity_poly.type
_entity_poly.pdbx_seq_one_letter_code
_entity_poly.pdbx_strand_id
1 'polypeptide(L)'
;MTAKDCQTPIVQKRKFISNVYYIRDYAATQGDGIPTLMQSTQDGTLAHAEAVPLIEGIEAFHVELGVDNKSDSGGDVNYANSITWASPSNLTSPTNRGDGVPDVFISCADASAACGALQLANVVSVKLYVLARADSPTTGYTDSKTYTLGTLAIPAFNDSYKRHVFSTTVRIHNVAGRRLTP
;
A
#
# COMPACT_ATOMS: atom_id res chain seq x y z
N MET A 1 -14.85 3.16 -33.96
CA MET A 1 -14.38 3.60 -32.65
C MET A 1 -15.33 4.68 -32.17
N THR A 2 -16.19 4.36 -31.21
CA THR A 2 -17.20 5.31 -30.71
C THR A 2 -16.50 6.42 -29.95
N ALA A 3 -16.68 7.66 -30.41
CA ALA A 3 -16.17 8.84 -29.72
C ALA A 3 -16.78 8.90 -28.30
N LYS A 4 -15.92 9.08 -27.29
CA LYS A 4 -16.38 9.34 -25.92
C LYS A 4 -16.87 10.79 -25.87
N ASP A 5 -18.17 11.02 -26.00
CA ASP A 5 -18.76 12.29 -25.60
C ASP A 5 -19.03 12.29 -24.09
N CYS A 6 -18.93 13.45 -23.45
CA CYS A 6 -19.24 13.63 -22.03
C CYS A 6 -20.74 13.90 -21.78
N GLN A 7 -21.61 13.66 -22.77
CA GLN A 7 -23.04 13.94 -22.69
C GLN A 7 -23.88 12.68 -22.50
N THR A 8 -23.39 11.53 -22.97
CA THR A 8 -24.06 10.26 -22.79
C THR A 8 -23.81 9.75 -21.36
N PRO A 9 -24.86 9.50 -20.53
CA PRO A 9 -24.68 8.88 -19.24
C PRO A 9 -23.90 7.58 -19.40
N ILE A 10 -22.80 7.45 -18.66
CA ILE A 10 -21.92 6.27 -18.73
C ILE A 10 -22.74 5.05 -18.31
N VAL A 11 -23.18 4.25 -19.28
CA VAL A 11 -24.08 3.10 -19.05
C VAL A 11 -23.35 1.99 -18.27
N GLN A 12 -22.02 1.91 -18.37
CA GLN A 12 -21.20 1.00 -17.58
C GLN A 12 -20.68 1.67 -16.30
N LYS A 13 -21.40 1.46 -15.20
CA LYS A 13 -20.87 1.69 -13.85
C LYS A 13 -20.02 0.48 -13.44
N ARG A 14 -18.79 0.73 -12.97
CA ARG A 14 -17.99 -0.32 -12.34
C ARG A 14 -18.35 -0.39 -10.86
N LYS A 15 -18.39 -1.61 -10.33
CA LYS A 15 -18.56 -1.84 -8.89
C LYS A 15 -17.38 -1.21 -8.15
N PHE A 16 -17.66 -0.38 -7.16
CA PHE A 16 -16.65 0.14 -6.26
C PHE A 16 -16.48 -0.84 -5.10
N ILE A 17 -15.24 -1.28 -4.87
CA ILE A 17 -14.88 -2.16 -3.77
C ILE A 17 -13.82 -1.45 -2.95
N SER A 18 -14.05 -1.33 -1.65
CA SER A 18 -13.09 -0.79 -0.68
C SER A 18 -12.88 -1.79 0.46
N ASN A 19 -11.62 -2.00 0.85
CA ASN A 19 -11.25 -2.86 1.97
C ASN A 19 -10.53 -2.02 3.02
N VAL A 20 -10.99 -2.12 4.26
CA VAL A 20 -10.33 -1.52 5.43
C VAL A 20 -9.75 -2.64 6.26
N TYR A 21 -8.47 -2.50 6.61
CA TYR A 21 -7.75 -3.42 7.49
C TYR A 21 -7.36 -2.71 8.76
N TYR A 22 -7.50 -3.39 9.89
CA TYR A 22 -7.03 -2.90 11.19
C TYR A 22 -6.67 -4.06 12.09
N ILE A 23 -5.90 -3.77 13.14
CA ILE A 23 -5.52 -4.76 14.15
C ILE A 23 -6.40 -4.55 15.36
N ARG A 24 -7.00 -5.65 15.81
CA ARG A 24 -7.75 -5.74 17.06
C ARG A 24 -6.93 -6.49 18.10
N ASP A 25 -7.12 -6.18 19.36
CA ASP A 25 -6.37 -6.72 20.50
C ASP A 25 -6.87 -8.09 21.02
N TYR A 26 -7.88 -8.67 20.38
CA TYR A 26 -8.41 -9.99 20.68
C TYR A 26 -8.90 -10.74 19.43
N ALA A 27 -8.94 -12.07 19.51
CA ALA A 27 -9.35 -12.97 18.43
C ALA A 27 -10.84 -13.33 18.53
N ALA A 28 -11.22 -14.12 19.53
CA ALA A 28 -12.56 -14.65 19.70
C ALA A 28 -13.33 -13.93 20.80
N THR A 29 -12.69 -13.69 21.95
CA THR A 29 -13.32 -13.08 23.13
C THR A 29 -12.47 -11.92 23.62
N GLN A 30 -13.10 -10.79 23.92
CA GLN A 30 -12.39 -9.65 24.49
C GLN A 30 -11.62 -10.09 25.75
N GLY A 31 -10.31 -9.84 25.74
CA GLY A 31 -9.40 -10.25 26.82
C GLY A 31 -8.62 -11.54 26.58
N ASP A 32 -8.86 -12.29 25.48
CA ASP A 32 -7.99 -13.42 25.11
C ASP A 32 -6.55 -12.99 24.77
N GLY A 33 -6.36 -11.70 24.47
CA GLY A 33 -5.06 -11.07 24.25
C GLY A 33 -4.40 -11.47 22.93
N ILE A 34 -5.11 -12.10 21.99
CA ILE A 34 -4.57 -12.56 20.71
C ILE A 34 -4.82 -11.46 19.65
N PRO A 35 -3.77 -10.72 19.22
CA PRO A 35 -3.95 -9.64 18.26
C PRO A 35 -4.35 -10.22 16.92
N THR A 36 -5.33 -9.62 16.26
CA THR A 36 -5.97 -10.19 15.08
C THR A 36 -6.11 -9.14 13.99
N LEU A 37 -5.65 -9.48 12.79
CA LEU A 37 -5.88 -8.69 11.59
C LEU A 37 -7.34 -8.84 11.18
N MET A 38 -8.06 -7.73 11.13
CA MET A 38 -9.46 -7.64 10.76
C MET A 38 -9.60 -7.05 9.36
N GLN A 39 -10.65 -7.44 8.64
CA GLN A 39 -11.02 -6.85 7.36
C GLN A 39 -12.50 -6.44 7.35
N SER A 40 -12.78 -5.23 6.89
CA SER A 40 -14.13 -4.79 6.55
C SER A 40 -14.20 -4.42 5.07
N THR A 41 -15.20 -4.94 4.36
CA THR A 41 -15.38 -4.74 2.92
C THR A 41 -16.62 -3.90 2.62
N GLN A 42 -16.49 -2.93 1.74
CA GLN A 42 -17.59 -2.24 1.07
C GLN A 42 -17.65 -2.74 -0.37
N ASP A 43 -18.78 -3.26 -0.78
CA ASP A 43 -18.91 -3.96 -2.07
C ASP A 43 -20.18 -3.50 -2.82
N GLY A 44 -20.22 -2.21 -3.17
CA GLY A 44 -21.33 -1.58 -3.89
C GLY A 44 -22.46 -0.99 -3.04
N THR A 45 -22.46 -1.23 -1.73
CA THR A 45 -23.29 -0.51 -0.74
C THR A 45 -22.61 0.78 -0.30
N LEU A 46 -23.36 1.77 0.21
CA LEU A 46 -22.78 3.00 0.79
C LEU A 46 -22.27 2.81 2.23
N ALA A 47 -22.10 1.56 2.67
CA ALA A 47 -21.63 1.20 4.00
C ALA A 47 -20.68 0.01 3.92
N HIS A 48 -19.71 0.01 4.83
CA HIS A 48 -18.82 -1.10 5.10
C HIS A 48 -19.57 -2.21 5.85
N ALA A 49 -19.27 -3.47 5.54
CA ALA A 49 -19.76 -4.61 6.29
C ALA A 49 -19.09 -4.70 7.66
N GLU A 50 -19.72 -5.43 8.58
CA GLU A 50 -19.10 -5.81 9.85
C GLU A 50 -17.73 -6.45 9.60
N ALA A 51 -16.75 -6.07 10.42
CA ALA A 51 -15.39 -6.54 10.24
C ALA A 51 -15.26 -8.02 10.62
N VAL A 52 -14.58 -8.79 9.77
CA VAL A 52 -14.32 -10.21 9.98
C VAL A 52 -12.85 -10.45 10.35
N PRO A 53 -12.54 -11.43 11.22
CA PRO A 53 -11.17 -11.81 11.50
C PRO A 53 -10.56 -12.47 10.25
N LEU A 54 -9.38 -12.01 9.86
CA LEU A 54 -8.64 -12.54 8.72
C LEU A 54 -7.51 -13.48 9.18
N ILE A 55 -6.66 -13.01 10.09
CA ILE A 55 -5.50 -13.78 10.60
C ILE A 55 -5.25 -13.41 12.06
N GLU A 56 -5.19 -14.42 12.93
CA GLU A 56 -4.78 -14.29 14.34
C GLU A 56 -3.25 -14.20 14.48
N GLY A 57 -2.79 -13.57 15.56
CA GLY A 57 -1.37 -13.37 15.86
C GLY A 57 -0.73 -12.20 15.10
N ILE A 58 -1.48 -11.40 14.34
CA ILE A 58 -0.92 -10.21 13.66
C ILE A 58 -0.96 -9.01 14.61
N GLU A 59 0.21 -8.54 15.00
CA GLU A 59 0.37 -7.49 16.01
C GLU A 59 0.75 -6.13 15.41
N ALA A 60 1.33 -6.10 14.21
CA ALA A 60 1.51 -4.89 13.43
C ALA A 60 1.36 -5.14 11.92
N PHE A 61 0.82 -4.14 11.22
CA PHE A 61 0.71 -4.12 9.76
C PHE A 61 1.12 -2.74 9.27
N HIS A 62 2.15 -2.69 8.42
CA HIS A 62 2.69 -1.45 7.89
C HIS A 62 2.77 -1.54 6.37
N VAL A 63 2.49 -0.42 5.71
CA VAL A 63 2.42 -0.32 4.26
C VAL A 63 3.26 0.86 3.81
N GLU A 64 4.13 0.61 2.83
CA GLU A 64 4.83 1.66 2.11
C GLU A 64 4.47 1.63 0.63
N LEU A 65 4.26 2.81 0.06
CA LEU A 65 3.86 3.01 -1.33
C LEU A 65 5.09 3.43 -2.14
N GLY A 66 5.41 2.65 -3.18
CA GLY A 66 6.46 2.96 -4.14
C GLY A 66 5.95 3.94 -5.18
N VAL A 67 6.39 5.19 -5.08
CA VAL A 67 6.02 6.29 -5.96
C VAL A 67 7.01 6.38 -7.11
N ASP A 68 6.48 6.41 -8.33
CA ASP A 68 7.19 6.72 -9.57
C ASP A 68 7.09 8.24 -9.81
N ASN A 69 8.15 8.96 -9.46
CA ASN A 69 8.23 10.42 -9.60
C ASN A 69 9.40 10.88 -10.46
N LYS A 70 10.14 9.96 -11.06
CA LYS A 70 11.18 10.22 -12.05
C LYS A 70 10.84 9.58 -13.39
N SER A 71 11.29 10.23 -14.45
CA SER A 71 11.35 9.63 -15.78
C SER A 71 12.55 8.71 -15.92
N ASP A 72 12.57 7.95 -16.99
CA ASP A 72 13.70 7.12 -17.42
C ASP A 72 15.00 7.93 -17.62
N SER A 73 14.89 9.22 -17.90
CA SER A 73 16.02 10.15 -17.97
C SER A 73 16.42 10.75 -16.61
N GLY A 74 15.78 10.34 -15.51
CA GLY A 74 15.95 10.88 -14.15
C GLY A 74 15.32 12.27 -13.91
N GLY A 75 14.61 12.81 -14.91
CA GLY A 75 13.90 14.08 -14.80
C GLY A 75 12.63 13.97 -13.98
N ASP A 76 12.22 15.05 -13.30
CA ASP A 76 10.99 15.07 -12.50
C ASP A 76 9.73 14.90 -13.35
N VAL A 77 8.79 14.13 -12.83
CA VAL A 77 7.49 13.93 -13.49
C VAL A 77 6.61 15.18 -13.36
N ASN A 78 6.04 15.64 -14.49
CA ASN A 78 5.12 16.77 -14.50
C ASN A 78 3.96 16.56 -15.50
N TYR A 79 2.80 16.19 -14.96
CA TYR A 79 1.58 15.92 -15.75
C TYR A 79 0.81 17.19 -16.18
N ALA A 80 1.16 18.38 -15.69
CA ALA A 80 0.54 19.63 -16.10
C ALA A 80 1.06 20.13 -17.46
N ASN A 81 2.29 19.74 -17.82
CA ASN A 81 2.93 20.13 -19.07
C ASN A 81 2.68 19.08 -20.18
N SER A 82 2.81 19.51 -21.44
CA SER A 82 2.91 18.60 -22.59
C SER A 82 4.06 17.60 -22.39
N ILE A 83 3.96 16.44 -23.04
CA ILE A 83 5.03 15.43 -22.97
C ILE A 83 6.29 16.01 -23.62
N THR A 84 7.41 15.96 -22.91
CA THR A 84 8.73 16.31 -23.43
C THR A 84 9.45 15.02 -23.77
N TRP A 85 9.86 14.87 -25.03
CA TRP A 85 10.57 13.68 -25.50
C TRP A 85 12.08 13.95 -25.55
N ALA A 86 12.89 12.98 -25.15
CA ALA A 86 14.34 13.06 -25.26
C ALA A 86 14.80 13.26 -26.72
N SER A 87 14.06 12.68 -27.67
CA SER A 87 14.24 12.90 -29.10
C SER A 87 12.92 13.29 -29.77
N PRO A 88 12.87 14.39 -30.55
CA PRO A 88 11.68 14.74 -31.33
C PRO A 88 11.32 13.74 -32.42
N SER A 89 12.28 12.90 -32.85
CA SER A 89 12.08 11.89 -33.90
C SER A 89 11.91 10.47 -33.35
N ASN A 90 12.25 10.23 -32.08
CA ASN A 90 12.10 8.95 -31.42
C ASN A 90 11.35 9.10 -30.09
N LEU A 91 10.04 8.84 -30.13
CA LEU A 91 9.10 9.07 -29.03
C LEU A 91 9.01 7.87 -28.08
N THR A 92 10.15 7.35 -27.62
CA THR A 92 10.21 6.21 -26.67
C THR A 92 10.61 6.62 -25.25
N SER A 93 11.25 7.78 -25.08
CA SER A 93 11.77 8.25 -23.79
C SER A 93 11.22 9.66 -23.45
N PRO A 94 10.11 9.73 -22.69
CA PRO A 94 9.54 10.97 -22.20
C PRO A 94 10.23 11.45 -20.91
N THR A 95 10.91 12.58 -20.94
CA THR A 95 11.76 13.10 -19.84
C THR A 95 10.98 13.74 -18.67
N ASN A 96 9.64 13.81 -18.79
CA ASN A 96 8.75 14.37 -17.77
C ASN A 96 7.55 13.47 -17.46
N ARG A 97 7.65 12.17 -17.77
CA ARG A 97 6.66 11.14 -17.42
C ARG A 97 7.35 10.01 -16.67
N GLY A 98 6.63 9.40 -15.75
CA GLY A 98 7.14 8.25 -15.01
C GLY A 98 7.45 7.07 -15.91
N ASP A 99 8.39 6.23 -15.48
CA ASP A 99 8.91 5.07 -16.20
C ASP A 99 8.33 3.72 -15.72
N GLY A 100 7.38 3.76 -14.80
CA GLY A 100 6.73 2.58 -14.22
C GLY A 100 7.56 1.88 -13.14
N VAL A 101 8.68 2.46 -12.70
CA VAL A 101 9.57 1.97 -11.63
C VAL A 101 9.40 2.85 -10.38
N PRO A 102 9.35 2.26 -9.18
CA PRO A 102 9.28 3.08 -7.95
C PRO A 102 10.65 3.71 -7.65
N ASP A 103 10.68 5.02 -7.44
CA ASP A 103 11.87 5.78 -7.07
C ASP A 103 12.04 5.91 -5.55
N VAL A 104 10.91 6.09 -4.86
CA VAL A 104 10.87 6.29 -3.41
C VAL A 104 9.73 5.51 -2.80
N PHE A 105 9.97 4.94 -1.61
CA PHE A 105 8.94 4.33 -0.78
C PHE A 105 8.56 5.28 0.34
N ILE A 106 7.27 5.55 0.46
CA ILE A 106 6.72 6.45 1.48
C ILE A 106 5.64 5.74 2.29
N SER A 107 5.47 6.13 3.55
CA SER A 107 4.33 5.72 4.37
C SER A 107 3.42 6.92 4.59
N CYS A 108 2.11 6.72 4.41
CA CYS A 108 1.09 7.74 4.65
C CYS A 108 0.47 7.52 6.04
N ALA A 109 1.32 7.46 7.07
CA ALA A 109 1.02 6.83 8.35
C ALA A 109 -0.09 7.52 9.17
N ASP A 110 -0.30 8.82 8.96
CA ASP A 110 -1.31 9.61 9.68
C ASP A 110 -1.78 10.82 8.88
N ALA A 111 -2.73 11.58 9.44
CA ALA A 111 -3.28 12.79 8.83
C ALA A 111 -2.24 13.90 8.63
N SER A 112 -1.13 13.90 9.39
CA SER A 112 -0.03 14.86 9.25
C SER A 112 0.98 14.50 8.16
N ALA A 113 1.01 13.24 7.73
CA ALA A 113 1.80 12.73 6.60
C ALA A 113 0.90 12.17 5.48
N ALA A 114 -0.32 12.70 5.34
CA ALA A 114 -1.29 12.21 4.37
C ALA A 114 -0.78 12.41 2.93
N CYS A 115 -0.73 11.31 2.18
CA CYS A 115 -0.36 11.34 0.77
C CYS A 115 -1.46 12.01 -0.06
N GLY A 116 -1.08 13.02 -0.85
CA GLY A 116 -2.01 13.72 -1.73
C GLY A 116 -2.48 12.84 -2.90
N ALA A 117 -3.66 13.12 -3.45
CA ALA A 117 -4.23 12.35 -4.57
C ALA A 117 -3.30 12.28 -5.80
N LEU A 118 -2.56 13.35 -6.10
CA LEU A 118 -1.59 13.37 -7.20
C LEU A 118 -0.40 12.44 -6.97
N GLN A 119 0.04 12.31 -5.71
CA GLN A 119 1.11 11.40 -5.34
C GLN A 119 0.63 9.95 -5.38
N LEU A 120 -0.57 9.68 -4.86
CA LEU A 120 -1.19 8.36 -4.91
C LEU A 120 -1.45 7.86 -6.34
N ALA A 121 -1.76 8.77 -7.27
CA ALA A 121 -1.91 8.44 -8.69
C ALA A 121 -0.62 7.92 -9.35
N ASN A 122 0.53 8.17 -8.71
CA ASN A 122 1.87 7.77 -9.18
C ASN A 122 2.42 6.53 -8.47
N VAL A 123 1.62 5.84 -7.66
CA VAL A 123 2.06 4.63 -6.97
C VAL A 123 2.08 3.45 -7.93
N VAL A 124 3.24 2.81 -8.07
CA VAL A 124 3.48 1.70 -8.99
C VAL A 124 3.82 0.39 -8.28
N SER A 125 4.13 0.45 -6.99
CA SER A 125 4.36 -0.73 -6.15
C SER A 125 3.97 -0.47 -4.70
N VAL A 126 3.85 -1.55 -3.93
CA VAL A 126 3.54 -1.51 -2.50
C VAL A 126 4.45 -2.49 -1.77
N LYS A 127 5.06 -2.06 -0.66
CA LYS A 127 5.70 -2.95 0.30
C LYS A 127 4.75 -3.17 1.47
N LEU A 128 4.52 -4.42 1.78
CA LEU A 128 3.69 -4.87 2.88
C LEU A 128 4.60 -5.47 3.95
N TYR A 129 4.42 -5.05 5.19
CA TYR A 129 5.14 -5.56 6.34
C TYR A 129 4.15 -6.03 7.39
N VAL A 130 4.34 -7.25 7.88
CA VAL A 130 3.48 -7.87 8.90
C VAL A 130 4.35 -8.37 10.03
N LEU A 131 4.06 -7.95 11.26
CA LEU A 131 4.63 -8.51 12.48
C LEU A 131 3.67 -9.56 13.03
N ALA A 132 4.08 -10.82 12.95
CA ALA A 132 3.33 -11.93 13.52
C ALA A 132 3.93 -12.30 14.89
N ARG A 133 3.06 -12.56 15.87
CA ARG A 133 3.36 -12.98 17.23
C ARG A 133 2.78 -14.37 17.47
N ALA A 134 3.49 -15.19 18.25
CA ALA A 134 2.92 -16.42 18.79
C ALA A 134 1.65 -16.14 19.63
N ASP A 135 0.73 -17.10 19.63
CA ASP A 135 -0.49 -17.09 20.46
C ASP A 135 -0.18 -17.36 21.94
N SER A 136 0.89 -18.11 22.21
CA SER A 136 1.31 -18.54 23.54
C SER A 136 2.73 -18.05 23.87
N PRO A 137 3.01 -17.69 25.15
CA PRO A 137 4.33 -17.30 25.58
C PRO A 137 5.29 -18.51 25.57
N THR A 138 6.57 -18.26 25.31
CA THR A 138 7.64 -19.25 25.46
C THR A 138 8.33 -19.06 26.81
N THR A 139 8.34 -20.09 27.65
CA THR A 139 9.03 -20.07 28.95
C THR A 139 10.52 -19.77 28.78
N GLY A 140 11.03 -18.83 29.58
CA GLY A 140 12.45 -18.44 29.56
C GLY A 140 12.85 -17.55 28.37
N TYR A 141 11.91 -17.15 27.52
CA TYR A 141 12.13 -16.17 26.46
C TYR A 141 11.74 -14.77 26.95
N THR A 142 12.55 -13.78 26.55
CA THR A 142 12.24 -12.35 26.68
C THR A 142 12.52 -11.67 25.35
N ASP A 143 11.53 -10.99 24.81
CA ASP A 143 11.62 -10.34 23.52
C ASP A 143 12.24 -8.95 23.61
N SER A 144 13.57 -8.90 23.62
CA SER A 144 14.36 -7.66 23.65
C SER A 144 14.66 -7.08 22.27
N LYS A 145 14.06 -7.63 21.20
CA LYS A 145 14.32 -7.23 19.81
C LYS A 145 13.49 -6.02 19.41
N THR A 146 14.11 -5.10 18.68
CA THR A 146 13.40 -4.06 17.92
C THR A 146 13.03 -4.61 16.55
N TYR A 147 11.79 -4.40 16.12
CA TYR A 147 11.27 -4.87 14.84
C TYR A 147 11.14 -3.71 13.86
N THR A 148 11.84 -3.79 12.74
CA THR A 148 11.80 -2.76 11.69
C THR A 148 10.86 -3.19 10.56
N LEU A 149 9.80 -2.42 10.34
CA LEU A 149 8.80 -2.59 9.30
C LEU A 149 8.93 -1.42 8.32
N GLY A 150 9.91 -1.49 7.42
CA GLY A 150 10.26 -0.35 6.55
C GLY A 150 10.81 0.82 7.36
N THR A 151 10.18 1.98 7.23
CA THR A 151 10.49 3.20 8.00
C THR A 151 9.97 3.18 9.44
N LEU A 152 9.09 2.24 9.79
CA LEU A 152 8.56 2.11 11.15
C LEU A 152 9.43 1.18 12.01
N ALA A 153 9.98 1.70 13.10
CA ALA A 153 10.67 0.91 14.12
C ALA A 153 9.75 0.68 15.32
N ILE A 154 9.43 -0.58 15.59
CA ILE A 154 8.66 -1.01 16.76
C ILE A 154 9.66 -1.42 17.86
N PRO A 155 9.65 -0.75 19.02
CA PRO A 155 10.58 -1.06 20.10
C PRO A 155 10.34 -2.46 20.69
N ALA A 156 11.31 -2.94 21.45
CA ALA A 156 11.19 -4.22 22.16
C ALA A 156 9.98 -4.24 23.10
N PHE A 157 9.20 -5.31 23.00
CA PHE A 157 8.04 -5.54 23.86
C PHE A 157 8.45 -6.03 25.26
N ASN A 158 9.62 -6.65 25.40
CA ASN A 158 10.14 -7.22 26.64
C ASN A 158 9.18 -8.21 27.31
N ASP A 159 8.39 -8.94 26.51
CA ASP A 159 7.49 -9.99 26.96
C ASP A 159 8.01 -11.37 26.56
N SER A 160 7.23 -12.43 26.79
CA SER A 160 7.63 -13.81 26.49
C SER A 160 7.10 -14.34 25.15
N TYR A 161 6.63 -13.49 24.25
CA TYR A 161 6.13 -13.92 22.94
C TYR A 161 7.19 -13.84 21.86
N LYS A 162 7.33 -14.90 21.06
CA LYS A 162 8.19 -14.86 19.87
C LYS A 162 7.46 -14.13 18.74
N ARG A 163 8.17 -13.24 18.05
CA ARG A 163 7.64 -12.55 16.86
C ARG A 163 8.57 -12.65 15.65
N HIS A 164 7.95 -12.65 14.48
CA HIS A 164 8.61 -12.67 13.18
C HIS A 164 8.03 -11.58 12.29
N VAL A 165 8.90 -10.83 11.62
CA VAL A 165 8.51 -9.87 10.59
C VAL A 165 8.55 -10.58 9.24
N PHE A 166 7.45 -10.46 8.51
CA PHE A 166 7.35 -10.85 7.11
C PHE A 166 7.23 -9.60 6.25
N SER A 167 7.84 -9.62 5.07
CA SER A 167 7.69 -8.53 4.11
C SER A 167 7.54 -9.07 2.70
N THR A 168 6.78 -8.35 1.89
CA THR A 168 6.65 -8.61 0.46
C THR A 168 6.50 -7.31 -0.30
N THR A 169 6.91 -7.30 -1.57
CA THR A 169 6.74 -6.17 -2.48
C THR A 169 5.85 -6.60 -3.63
N VAL A 170 4.77 -5.85 -3.87
CA VAL A 170 3.78 -6.13 -4.92
C VAL A 170 3.80 -4.99 -5.94
N ARG A 171 3.86 -5.34 -7.23
CA ARG A 171 3.76 -4.36 -8.33
C ARG A 171 2.30 -4.08 -8.67
N ILE A 172 1.94 -2.81 -8.84
CA ILE A 172 0.61 -2.39 -9.31
C ILE A 172 0.64 -2.31 -10.84
N HIS A 173 0.39 -3.43 -11.50
CA HIS A 173 0.49 -3.54 -12.96
C HIS A 173 -0.36 -2.52 -13.74
N ASN A 174 -1.57 -2.20 -13.26
CA ASN A 174 -2.47 -1.29 -13.95
C ASN A 174 -1.89 0.14 -14.08
N VAL A 175 -1.14 0.59 -13.08
CA VAL A 175 -0.51 1.92 -13.09
C VAL A 175 0.88 1.82 -13.72
N ALA A 176 1.69 0.88 -13.24
CA ALA A 176 3.08 0.71 -13.68
C ALA A 176 3.18 0.41 -15.19
N GLY A 177 2.34 -0.50 -15.70
CA GLY A 177 2.39 -0.94 -17.08
C GLY A 177 2.11 0.17 -18.09
N ARG A 178 1.27 1.15 -17.75
CA ARG A 178 0.98 2.31 -18.61
C ARG A 178 2.12 3.34 -18.63
N ARG A 179 3.04 3.25 -17.67
CA ARG A 179 4.13 4.20 -17.46
C ARG A 179 5.48 3.64 -17.92
N LEU A 180 5.55 2.33 -18.17
CA LEU A 180 6.76 1.69 -18.70
C LEU A 180 7.26 2.35 -19.97
N THR A 181 8.54 2.72 -19.95
CA THR A 181 9.31 3.12 -21.12
C THR A 181 10.21 1.95 -21.57
N PRO A 182 10.46 1.78 -22.89
CA PRO A 182 11.31 0.70 -23.41
C PRO A 182 12.79 0.84 -23.11
#